data_AF-A0ABC9YFR3-F1
#
_entry.id   AF-A0ABC9YFR3-F1
#
_cell.length_a   1.000
_cell.length_b   1.000
_cell.length_c   1.000
_cell.angle_alpha   90.00
_cell.angle_beta   90.00
_cell.angle_gamma   90.00
#
_symmetry.space_group_name_H-M   'P 1'
#
loop_
_entity.id
_entity.type
_entity.pdbx_description
1 polymer ?
#
loop_
_entity_poly.entity_id
_entity_poly.type
_entity_poly.pdbx_seq_one_letter_code
_entity_poly.pdbx_strand_id
1 'polypeptide(L)'
;MCACLQGYDLIRIMEMWWDGSYDWSVGMEGYRLFRKDRQGRRGEGVALYVNDQLECMELHLGMDEELTESLWVRIKGRTGAGDIIVGVCYRPPDQEDRVDEALYRQIGAASFKSPGPYGGLQPP
;
A
#
# COMPACT_ATOMS: atom_id res chain seq x y z
N MET A 1 8.70 -19.80 -11.79
CA MET A 1 10.04 -19.32 -11.38
C MET A 1 9.95 -18.99 -9.90
N CYS A 2 10.63 -19.73 -9.02
CA CYS A 2 10.72 -19.36 -7.60
C CYS A 2 11.75 -18.25 -7.47
N ALA A 3 11.30 -17.01 -7.26
CA ALA A 3 12.18 -15.97 -6.77
C ALA A 3 12.47 -16.27 -5.30
N CYS A 4 13.70 -16.69 -4.99
CA CYS A 4 14.17 -16.81 -3.60
C CYS A 4 14.33 -15.40 -3.00
N LEU A 5 13.23 -14.79 -2.58
CA LEU A 5 13.18 -13.46 -1.96
C LEU A 5 13.40 -13.54 -0.44
N GLN A 6 14.12 -14.56 0.05
CA GLN A 6 14.43 -14.69 1.47
C GLN A 6 15.29 -13.49 1.92
N GLY A 7 14.71 -12.63 2.77
CA GLY A 7 15.43 -11.54 3.43
C GLY A 7 14.90 -10.13 3.23
N TYR A 8 13.85 -9.92 2.43
CA TYR A 8 13.21 -8.60 2.30
C TYR A 8 12.02 -8.47 3.27
N ASP A 9 11.89 -7.29 3.88
CA ASP A 9 10.73 -7.00 4.73
C ASP A 9 9.53 -6.53 3.89
N LEU A 10 9.79 -5.86 2.76
CA LEU A 10 8.79 -5.26 1.88
C LEU A 10 9.19 -5.41 0.42
N ILE A 11 8.24 -5.83 -0.42
CA ILE A 11 8.41 -5.90 -1.87
C ILE A 11 7.22 -5.21 -2.52
N ARG A 12 7.52 -4.15 -3.28
CA ARG A 12 6.52 -3.38 -4.01
C ARG A 12 6.56 -3.74 -5.48
N ILE A 13 5.39 -4.00 -6.06
CA ILE A 13 5.22 -4.18 -7.51
C ILE A 13 4.22 -3.12 -7.99
N MET A 14 4.61 -2.38 -9.03
CA MET A 14 3.77 -1.42 -9.75
C MET A 14 3.60 -1.92 -11.18
N GLU A 15 2.44 -1.66 -11.81
CA GLU A 15 2.08 -2.15 -13.15
C GLU A 15 1.93 -3.67 -13.22
N MET A 16 0.95 -4.21 -12.47
CA MET A 16 0.64 -5.63 -12.59
C MET A 16 -0.26 -5.90 -13.80
N TRP A 17 0.29 -6.64 -14.75
CA TRP A 17 -0.42 -7.29 -15.87
C TRP A 17 -1.27 -8.49 -15.44
N TRP A 18 -1.56 -8.64 -14.15
CA TRP A 18 -2.46 -9.67 -13.65
C TRP A 18 -3.90 -9.28 -13.90
N ASP A 19 -4.62 -10.11 -14.66
CA ASP A 19 -6.08 -10.15 -14.55
C ASP A 19 -6.49 -11.18 -13.48
N GLY A 20 -7.76 -11.17 -13.07
CA GLY A 20 -8.28 -12.03 -12.00
C GLY A 20 -8.12 -13.55 -12.22
N SER A 21 -7.50 -13.99 -13.33
CA SER A 21 -7.17 -15.39 -13.60
C SER A 21 -5.86 -15.87 -12.95
N TYR A 22 -5.02 -14.95 -12.45
CA TYR A 22 -3.69 -15.29 -11.88
C TYR A 22 -3.68 -15.54 -10.37
N ASP A 23 -4.85 -15.52 -9.71
CA ASP A 23 -4.98 -15.51 -8.24
C ASP A 23 -4.36 -16.74 -7.53
N TRP A 24 -4.18 -17.85 -8.25
CA TRP A 24 -3.57 -19.06 -7.72
C TRP A 24 -2.03 -19.02 -7.64
N SER A 25 -1.37 -18.04 -8.28
CA SER A 25 0.09 -17.95 -8.42
C SER A 25 0.72 -16.72 -7.75
N VAL A 26 -0.10 -15.84 -7.18
CA VAL A 26 0.33 -14.57 -6.55
C VAL A 26 0.87 -14.77 -5.14
N GLY A 27 0.49 -15.86 -4.47
CA GLY A 27 0.92 -16.17 -3.12
C GLY A 27 2.43 -16.40 -3.05
N MET A 28 3.13 -15.57 -2.29
CA MET A 28 4.54 -15.74 -2.00
C MET A 28 4.70 -16.28 -0.57
N GLU A 29 5.32 -17.44 -0.42
CA GLU A 29 5.56 -18.04 0.89
C GLU A 29 6.39 -17.12 1.79
N GLY A 30 5.97 -16.94 3.04
CA GLY A 30 6.59 -16.01 4.00
C GLY A 30 6.16 -14.55 3.84
N TYR A 31 5.20 -14.25 2.96
CA TYR A 31 4.72 -12.89 2.73
C TYR A 31 3.19 -12.81 2.72
N ARG A 32 2.68 -11.72 3.29
CA ARG A 32 1.30 -11.26 3.15
C ARG A 32 1.19 -10.32 1.96
N LEU A 33 0.30 -10.63 1.02
CA LEU A 33 0.01 -9.80 -0.14
C LEU A 33 -1.12 -8.81 0.17
N PHE A 34 -0.87 -7.53 -0.12
CA PHE A 34 -1.86 -6.48 -0.25
C PHE A 34 -1.89 -6.02 -1.70
N ARG A 35 -3.08 -5.95 -2.31
CA ARG A 35 -3.23 -5.67 -3.74
C ARG A 35 -4.40 -4.72 -3.96
N LYS A 36 -4.19 -3.78 -4.88
CA LYS A 36 -5.24 -2.94 -5.43
C LYS A 36 -5.23 -3.03 -6.94
N ASP A 37 -6.31 -3.57 -7.47
CA ASP A 37 -6.56 -3.71 -8.90
C ASP A 37 -7.43 -2.53 -9.38
N ARG A 38 -7.14 -1.94 -10.54
CA ARG A 38 -7.99 -0.89 -11.10
C ARG A 38 -9.18 -1.49 -11.85
N GLN A 39 -10.38 -0.97 -11.59
CA GLN A 39 -11.56 -1.37 -12.35
C GLN A 39 -11.50 -0.82 -13.80
N GLY A 40 -11.64 -1.70 -14.78
CA GLY A 40 -11.95 -1.33 -16.16
C GLY A 40 -10.78 -1.31 -17.16
N ARG A 41 -9.52 -1.52 -16.75
CA ARG A 41 -8.37 -1.66 -17.65
C ARG A 41 -7.46 -2.82 -17.21
N ARG A 42 -7.02 -3.65 -18.15
CA ARG A 42 -6.02 -4.71 -17.90
C ARG A 42 -4.64 -4.06 -17.74
N GLY A 43 -3.86 -4.48 -16.75
CA GLY A 43 -2.47 -4.02 -16.58
C GLY A 43 -2.24 -2.91 -15.57
N GLU A 44 -3.29 -2.44 -14.91
CA GLU A 44 -3.24 -1.29 -13.99
C GLU A 44 -3.57 -1.76 -12.57
N GLY A 45 -2.59 -1.62 -11.66
CA GLY A 45 -2.70 -2.09 -10.30
C GLY A 45 -1.37 -2.10 -9.55
N VAL A 46 -1.45 -2.03 -8.21
CA VAL A 46 -0.30 -1.98 -7.32
C VAL A 46 -0.39 -3.06 -6.23
N ALA A 47 0.75 -3.63 -5.87
CA ALA A 47 0.85 -4.65 -4.83
C ALA A 47 2.00 -4.36 -3.90
N LEU A 48 1.80 -4.77 -2.66
CA LEU A 48 2.80 -4.78 -1.62
C LEU A 48 2.79 -6.15 -0.97
N TYR A 49 3.93 -6.82 -1.02
CA TYR A 49 4.20 -7.99 -0.20
C TYR A 49 4.91 -7.54 1.06
N VAL A 50 4.40 -7.96 2.20
CA VAL A 50 4.97 -7.68 3.52
C VAL A 50 5.38 -8.99 4.16
N ASN A 51 6.60 -9.07 4.69
CA ASN A 51 7.06 -10.25 5.42
C ASN A 51 6.04 -10.62 6.51
N ASP A 52 5.60 -11.89 6.55
CA ASP A 52 4.53 -12.35 7.44
C ASP A 52 4.90 -12.28 8.93
N GLN A 53 6.19 -12.13 9.25
CA GLN A 53 6.71 -11.89 10.59
C GLN A 53 6.40 -10.47 11.10
N LEU A 54 6.02 -9.54 10.22
CA LEU A 54 5.65 -8.18 10.58
C LEU A 54 4.14 -8.08 10.83
N GLU A 55 3.78 -7.49 11.97
CA GLU A 55 2.40 -7.13 12.24
C GLU A 55 2.02 -5.93 11.33
N CYS A 56 1.15 -6.18 10.36
CA CYS A 56 0.71 -5.18 9.40
C CYS A 56 -0.80 -5.22 9.13
N MET A 57 -1.35 -4.08 8.77
CA MET A 57 -2.75 -3.89 8.40
C MET A 57 -2.88 -2.93 7.22
N GLU A 58 -3.80 -3.22 6.32
CA GLU A 58 -4.19 -2.29 5.27
C GLU A 58 -4.85 -1.05 5.88
N LEU A 59 -4.51 0.11 5.35
CA LEU A 59 -5.04 1.40 5.76
C LEU A 59 -5.96 1.97 4.70
N HIS A 60 -7.25 1.98 5.00
CA HIS A 60 -8.22 2.77 4.27
C HIS A 60 -8.18 4.22 4.76
N LEU A 61 -7.79 5.14 3.87
CA LEU A 61 -7.72 6.57 4.17
C LEU A 61 -9.10 7.23 4.02
N GLY A 62 -10.07 6.55 3.41
CA GLY A 62 -11.46 6.96 3.31
C GLY A 62 -11.71 8.06 2.27
N MET A 63 -10.70 8.42 1.48
CA MET A 63 -10.78 9.50 0.50
C MET A 63 -10.08 9.10 -0.81
N ASP A 64 -10.79 9.32 -1.92
CA ASP A 64 -10.30 9.16 -3.28
C ASP A 64 -9.61 7.80 -3.57
N GLU A 65 -10.04 6.76 -2.85
CA GLU A 65 -9.47 5.41 -2.96
C GLU A 65 -9.69 4.86 -4.37
N GLU A 66 -10.87 5.00 -4.95
CA GLU A 66 -11.14 4.51 -6.31
C GLU A 66 -10.44 5.32 -7.41
N LEU A 67 -10.04 6.57 -7.12
CA LEU A 67 -9.41 7.45 -8.12
C LEU A 67 -7.93 7.15 -8.31
N THR A 68 -7.25 6.70 -7.26
CA THR A 68 -5.80 6.61 -7.19
C THR A 68 -5.33 5.17 -7.30
N GLU A 69 -4.27 4.91 -8.07
CA GLU A 69 -3.60 3.60 -8.06
C GLU A 69 -2.63 3.50 -6.88
N SER A 70 -3.18 3.65 -5.67
CA SER A 70 -2.42 3.70 -4.43
C SER A 70 -2.93 2.71 -3.37
N LEU A 71 -2.00 2.13 -2.62
CA LEU A 71 -2.22 1.19 -1.53
C LEU A 71 -1.40 1.64 -0.32
N TRP A 72 -2.01 1.58 0.86
CA TRP A 72 -1.40 2.03 2.11
C TRP A 72 -1.46 0.91 3.15
N VAL A 73 -0.33 0.62 3.78
CA VAL A 73 -0.21 -0.41 4.81
C VAL A 73 0.48 0.17 6.03
N ARG A 74 -0.11 -0.04 7.22
CA ARG A 74 0.52 0.23 8.51
C ARG A 74 1.30 -0.99 8.93
N ILE A 75 2.57 -0.80 9.24
CA ILE A 75 3.44 -1.78 9.87
C ILE A 75 3.64 -1.34 11.31
N LYS A 76 3.28 -2.21 12.24
CA LYS A 76 3.39 -1.90 13.65
C LYS A 76 4.86 -1.92 14.09
N GLY A 77 5.25 -0.91 14.84
CA GLY A 77 6.55 -0.86 15.48
C GLY A 77 6.70 -1.96 16.53
N ARG A 78 7.94 -2.33 16.84
CA ARG A 78 8.25 -3.10 18.05
C ARG A 78 7.94 -2.27 19.30
N THR A 79 7.86 -2.90 20.46
CA THR A 79 7.61 -2.21 21.74
C THR A 79 8.49 -0.97 21.92
N GLY A 80 7.85 0.19 22.04
CA GLY A 80 8.54 1.49 22.20
C GLY A 80 8.94 2.19 20.90
N ALA A 81 8.78 1.56 19.75
CA ALA A 81 8.91 2.19 18.44
C ALA A 81 7.54 2.64 17.92
N GLY A 82 7.51 3.74 17.18
CA GLY A 82 6.33 4.17 16.45
C GLY A 82 6.03 3.25 15.27
N ASP A 83 4.77 3.26 14.83
CA ASP A 83 4.36 2.53 13.64
C ASP A 83 4.81 3.25 12.37
N ILE A 84 5.04 2.48 11.32
CA ILE A 84 5.43 2.97 10.00
C ILE A 84 4.24 2.81 9.06
N ILE A 85 3.97 3.84 8.26
CA ILE A 85 2.99 3.76 7.18
C ILE A 85 3.75 3.68 5.86
N VAL A 86 3.47 2.66 5.08
CA VAL A 86 4.06 2.43 3.76
C VAL A 86 3.01 2.68 2.70
N GLY A 87 3.29 3.62 1.81
CA GLY A 87 2.47 3.94 0.65
C GLY A 87 3.10 3.42 -0.64
N VAL A 88 2.30 2.73 -1.44
CA VAL A 88 2.60 2.33 -2.80
C VAL A 88 1.66 3.11 -3.71
N CYS A 89 2.18 3.78 -4.72
CA CYS A 89 1.38 4.54 -5.68
C CYS A 89 1.97 4.46 -7.09
N TYR A 90 1.14 4.26 -8.09
CA TYR A 90 1.53 4.43 -9.48
C TYR A 90 0.88 5.70 -10.05
N ARG A 91 1.66 6.51 -10.77
CA ARG A 91 1.20 7.70 -11.50
C ARG A 91 1.56 7.50 -12.97
N PRO A 92 0.60 7.12 -13.83
CA PRO A 92 0.78 7.09 -15.27
C PRO A 92 1.20 8.47 -15.82
N PRO A 93 1.97 8.52 -16.93
CA PRO A 93 2.42 9.77 -17.53
C PRO A 93 1.27 10.64 -18.08
N ASP A 94 0.14 10.03 -18.43
CA ASP A 94 -1.07 10.67 -18.95
C ASP A 94 -2.16 10.86 -17.88
N GLN A 95 -1.79 10.72 -16.59
CA GLN A 95 -2.71 10.87 -15.47
C GLN A 95 -3.28 12.29 -15.39
N GLU A 96 -4.59 12.39 -15.13
CA GLU A 96 -5.28 13.66 -14.92
C GLU A 96 -4.85 14.33 -13.60
N ASP A 97 -4.72 15.65 -13.60
CA ASP A 97 -4.36 16.46 -12.42
C ASP A 97 -5.23 16.14 -11.19
N ARG A 98 -6.52 15.84 -11.40
CA ARG A 98 -7.45 15.48 -10.31
C ARG A 98 -6.98 14.24 -9.55
N VAL A 99 -6.38 13.26 -10.23
CA VAL A 99 -5.88 12.04 -9.59
C VAL A 99 -4.59 12.33 -8.81
N ASP A 100 -3.76 13.24 -9.29
CA ASP A 100 -2.59 13.70 -8.55
C ASP A 100 -2.98 14.42 -7.26
N GLU A 101 -3.95 15.34 -7.32
CA GLU A 101 -4.48 16.04 -6.15
C GLU A 101 -5.05 15.06 -5.12
N ALA A 102 -5.77 14.03 -5.57
CA ALA A 102 -6.24 12.94 -4.73
C ALA A 102 -5.09 12.19 -4.05
N LEU A 103 -4.03 11.86 -4.79
CA LEU A 103 -2.85 11.20 -4.25
C LEU A 103 -2.15 12.07 -3.18
N TYR A 104 -2.02 13.37 -3.42
CA TYR A 104 -1.44 14.30 -2.43
C TYR A 104 -2.29 14.41 -1.16
N ARG A 105 -3.62 14.42 -1.28
CA ARG A 105 -4.52 14.39 -0.12
C ARG A 105 -4.35 13.11 0.70
N GLN A 106 -4.21 11.96 0.03
CA GLN A 106 -3.94 10.68 0.69
C GLN A 106 -2.58 10.69 1.42
N ILE A 107 -1.52 11.20 0.79
CA ILE A 107 -0.20 11.35 1.44
C ILE A 107 -0.31 12.21 2.71
N GLY A 108 -1.07 13.31 2.63
CA GLY A 108 -1.38 14.15 3.78
C GLY A 108 -2.08 13.37 4.90
N ALA A 109 -3.19 12.69 4.57
CA ALA A 109 -3.95 11.89 5.53
C ALA A 109 -3.11 10.77 6.18
N ALA A 110 -2.27 10.09 5.40
CA ALA A 110 -1.35 9.06 5.90
C ALA A 110 -0.33 9.65 6.89
N SER A 111 0.19 10.84 6.60
CA SER A 111 1.17 11.52 7.47
C SER A 111 0.60 11.85 8.85
N PHE A 112 -0.67 12.27 8.93
CA PHE A 112 -1.36 12.58 10.19
C PHE A 112 -1.81 11.35 10.99
N LYS A 113 -1.95 10.18 10.33
CA LYS A 113 -2.30 8.92 10.99
C LYS A 113 -1.11 8.15 11.53
N SER A 114 0.13 8.61 11.29
CA SER A 114 1.30 8.10 11.99
C SER A 114 1.18 8.41 13.49
N PRO A 115 1.48 7.46 14.40
CA PRO A 115 1.48 7.79 15.81
C PRO A 115 2.60 8.82 16.03
N GLY A 116 2.20 10.06 16.29
CA GLY A 116 3.12 11.01 16.88
C GLY A 116 3.70 10.41 18.18
N PRO A 117 4.91 10.79 18.59
CA PRO A 117 5.50 10.32 19.86
C PRO A 117 4.64 10.66 21.09
N TYR A 118 3.60 11.46 20.92
CA TYR A 118 2.59 11.77 21.91
C TYR A 118 1.23 11.35 21.38
N GLY A 119 0.76 10.18 21.82
CA GLY A 119 -0.57 9.70 21.54
C GLY A 119 -1.62 10.69 22.04
N GLY A 120 -2.55 11.08 21.14
CA GLY A 120 -3.86 11.59 21.49
C GLY A 120 -3.90 12.92 22.26
N LEU A 121 -3.70 14.03 21.57
CA LEU A 121 -4.51 15.22 21.83
C LEU A 121 -5.21 15.63 20.54
N GLN A 122 -6.53 15.51 20.52
CA GLN A 122 -7.37 16.22 19.55
C GLN A 122 -7.28 17.73 19.85
N PRO A 123 -7.08 18.58 18.83
CA PRO A 123 -7.22 20.02 19.01
C PRO A 123 -8.68 20.42 19.28
N PRO A 124 -8.90 21.58 19.92
CA PRO A 124 -10.21 22.03 20.40
C PRO A 124 -11.26 22.22 19.29
#